data_AF-A0A962IEX6-F1
#
_entry.id   AF-A0A962IEX6-F1
#
_cell.length_a   1.000
_cell.length_b   1.000
_cell.length_c   1.000
_cell.angle_alpha   90.00
_cell.angle_beta   90.00
_cell.angle_gamma   90.00
#
_symmetry.space_group_name_H-M   'P 1'
#
loop_
_entity.id
_entity.type
_entity.pdbx_description
1 polymer ?
#
loop_
_entity_poly.entity_id
_entity_poly.type
_entity_poly.pdbx_seq_one_letter_code
_entity_poly.pdbx_strand_id
1 'polypeptide(L)'
;MPMTTPEPIRKTNLLDFSHEGLKQYFVTLGEKPFRATQVIKWLHQMMVDDVDQMSNISKDLRARLGEKAEIRAPQVMLDRESADGTRKWLFRLDDGNAIETVFIPEGDRGTLCVSSQVGCALDCTFCSTARQGFNRNLSLAEMIGQLWVARRSLQQNPRANRVITNVVMMGMGEPLLNF
;
A
#
# COMPACT_ATOMS: atom_id res chain seq x y z
N MET A 1 26.77 11.03 -31.74
CA MET A 1 25.30 10.88 -31.65
C MET A 1 24.99 10.55 -30.20
N PRO A 2 24.29 11.42 -29.44
CA PRO A 2 23.93 11.08 -28.07
C PRO A 2 22.89 9.95 -28.11
N MET A 3 23.22 8.82 -27.48
CA MET A 3 22.26 7.74 -27.24
C MET A 3 21.25 8.26 -26.24
N THR A 4 20.02 8.52 -26.68
CA THR A 4 18.87 8.71 -25.81
C THR A 4 18.68 7.45 -24.98
N THR A 5 18.97 7.53 -23.68
CA THR A 5 18.56 6.53 -22.71
C THR A 5 17.04 6.40 -22.79
N PRO A 6 16.46 5.20 -22.98
CA PRO A 6 15.02 5.06 -23.01
C PRO A 6 14.44 5.54 -21.67
N GLU A 7 13.48 6.46 -21.75
CA GLU A 7 12.72 6.94 -20.59
C GLU A 7 12.11 5.70 -19.89
N PRO A 8 12.24 5.57 -18.56
CA PRO A 8 11.74 4.39 -17.87
C PRO A 8 10.24 4.27 -18.10
N ILE A 9 9.81 3.13 -18.65
CA ILE A 9 8.39 2.82 -18.85
C ILE A 9 7.72 2.85 -17.47
N ARG A 10 6.90 3.86 -17.23
CA ARG A 10 6.16 4.00 -15.96
C ARG A 10 5.11 2.90 -15.88
N LYS A 11 5.41 1.86 -15.09
CA LYS A 11 4.49 0.75 -14.83
C LYS A 11 3.30 1.24 -14.00
N THR A 12 2.14 0.63 -14.24
CA THR A 12 0.94 0.88 -13.45
C THR A 12 1.01 0.10 -12.14
N ASN A 13 0.94 0.78 -10.99
CA ASN A 13 0.93 0.09 -9.70
C ASN A 13 -0.46 -0.50 -9.42
N LEU A 14 -0.54 -1.82 -9.29
CA LEU A 14 -1.81 -2.52 -9.07
C LEU A 14 -2.42 -2.24 -7.69
N LEU A 15 -1.64 -1.76 -6.72
CA LEU A 15 -2.13 -1.32 -5.41
C LEU A 15 -2.89 0.02 -5.48
N ASP A 16 -2.78 0.75 -6.60
CA ASP A 16 -3.41 2.06 -6.78
C ASP A 16 -4.84 1.97 -7.34
N PHE A 17 -5.42 0.75 -7.37
CA PHE A 17 -6.79 0.52 -7.83
C PHE A 17 -7.72 0.03 -6.73
N SER A 18 -8.94 0.56 -6.74
CA SER A 18 -10.10 -0.09 -6.12
C SER A 18 -10.48 -1.35 -6.90
N HIS A 19 -11.39 -2.19 -6.36
CA HIS A 19 -11.88 -3.35 -7.12
C HIS A 19 -12.52 -2.95 -8.45
N GLU A 20 -13.27 -1.85 -8.48
CA GLU A 20 -13.90 -1.36 -9.70
C GLU A 20 -12.88 -0.75 -10.68
N GLY A 21 -11.93 0.04 -10.18
CA GLY A 21 -10.83 0.56 -11.00
C GLY A 21 -9.99 -0.56 -11.62
N LEU A 22 -9.76 -1.64 -10.88
CA LEU A 22 -9.02 -2.80 -11.38
C LEU A 22 -9.83 -3.52 -12.47
N LYS A 23 -11.16 -3.66 -12.35
CA LYS A 23 -11.99 -4.21 -13.43
C LYS A 23 -11.86 -3.39 -14.71
N GLN A 24 -11.94 -2.06 -14.60
CA GLN A 24 -11.80 -1.15 -15.74
C GLN A 24 -10.41 -1.29 -16.36
N TYR A 25 -9.35 -1.35 -15.55
CA TYR A 25 -7.99 -1.59 -16.02
C TYR A 25 -7.88 -2.90 -16.82
N PHE A 26 -8.44 -4.00 -16.33
CA PHE A 26 -8.45 -5.27 -17.08
C PHE A 26 -9.23 -5.18 -18.40
N VAL A 27 -10.31 -4.39 -18.47
CA VAL A 27 -11.02 -4.14 -19.74
C VAL A 27 -10.13 -3.39 -20.74
N THR A 28 -9.34 -2.39 -20.31
CA THR A 28 -8.38 -1.70 -21.20
C THR A 28 -7.28 -2.63 -21.73
N LEU A 29 -7.02 -3.72 -21.00
CA LEU A 29 -6.11 -4.78 -21.37
C LEU A 29 -6.78 -5.85 -22.27
N GLY A 30 -8.06 -5.70 -22.63
CA GLY A 30 -8.79 -6.70 -23.43
C GLY A 30 -9.12 -7.98 -22.66
N GLU A 31 -9.05 -7.95 -21.32
CA GLU A 31 -9.36 -9.06 -20.44
C GLU A 31 -10.77 -8.96 -19.87
N LYS A 32 -11.31 -10.11 -19.44
CA LYS A 32 -12.63 -10.14 -18.79
C LYS A 32 -12.57 -9.54 -17.39
N PRO A 33 -13.58 -8.77 -16.93
CA PRO A 33 -13.58 -8.09 -15.63
C PRO A 33 -13.32 -8.99 -14.42
N PHE A 34 -13.69 -10.28 -14.49
CA PHE A 34 -13.47 -11.21 -13.37
C PHE A 34 -11.98 -11.41 -13.04
N ARG A 35 -11.06 -11.13 -13.97
CA ARG A 35 -9.61 -11.18 -13.72
C ARG A 35 -9.20 -10.26 -12.57
N ALA A 36 -9.87 -9.11 -12.43
CA ALA A 36 -9.66 -8.21 -11.29
C ALA A 36 -9.92 -8.91 -9.95
N THR A 37 -10.96 -9.74 -9.85
CA THR A 37 -11.27 -10.50 -8.64
C THR A 37 -10.21 -11.58 -8.32
N GLN A 38 -9.56 -12.13 -9.34
CA GLN A 38 -8.45 -13.06 -9.10
C GLN A 38 -7.22 -12.30 -8.59
N VAL A 39 -6.86 -11.20 -9.24
CA VAL A 39 -5.68 -10.42 -8.90
C VAL A 39 -5.82 -9.76 -7.53
N ILE A 40 -6.96 -9.15 -7.19
CA ILE A 40 -7.16 -8.52 -5.88
C ILE A 40 -7.01 -9.51 -4.71
N LYS A 41 -7.37 -10.79 -4.92
CA LYS A 41 -7.13 -11.86 -3.93
C LYS A 41 -5.65 -12.16 -3.80
N TRP A 42 -4.91 -12.23 -4.89
CA TRP A 42 -3.46 -12.40 -4.83
C TRP A 42 -2.78 -11.23 -4.10
N LEU A 43 -3.19 -10.00 -4.41
CA LEU A 43 -2.63 -8.80 -3.79
C LEU A 43 -2.88 -8.74 -2.27
N HIS A 44 -4.14 -8.91 -1.82
CA HIS A 44 -4.51 -8.61 -0.44
C HIS A 44 -4.82 -9.83 0.44
N GLN A 45 -5.07 -11.02 -0.13
CA GLN A 45 -5.28 -12.23 0.67
C GLN A 45 -4.01 -13.06 0.74
N MET A 46 -3.35 -13.24 -0.40
CA MET A 46 -2.10 -14.01 -0.49
C MET A 46 -0.85 -13.16 -0.29
N MET A 47 -1.00 -11.83 -0.29
CA MET A 47 0.10 -10.88 -0.10
C MET A 47 1.22 -11.05 -1.12
N VAL A 48 0.89 -11.33 -2.38
CA VAL A 48 1.87 -11.52 -3.45
C VAL A 48 2.23 -10.18 -4.10
N ASP A 49 3.52 -9.93 -4.29
CA ASP A 49 4.12 -8.77 -4.99
C ASP A 49 4.67 -9.09 -6.37
N ASP A 50 4.57 -10.35 -6.79
CA ASP A 50 5.05 -10.80 -8.08
C ASP A 50 3.92 -11.45 -8.87
N VAL A 51 3.59 -10.85 -10.02
CA VAL A 51 2.56 -11.35 -10.92
C VAL A 51 2.86 -12.75 -11.42
N ASP A 52 4.13 -13.15 -11.47
CA ASP A 52 4.53 -14.49 -11.91
C ASP A 52 4.12 -15.58 -10.92
N GLN A 53 3.89 -15.24 -9.65
CA GLN A 53 3.42 -16.20 -8.64
C GLN A 53 1.91 -16.47 -8.70
N MET A 54 1.15 -15.71 -9.51
CA MET A 54 -0.30 -15.84 -9.62
C MET A 54 -0.71 -17.05 -10.48
N SER A 55 -0.68 -18.25 -9.90
CA SER A 55 -0.79 -19.52 -10.61
C SER A 55 -2.11 -19.76 -11.38
N ASN A 56 -3.19 -19.07 -11.00
CA ASN A 56 -4.49 -19.14 -11.68
C ASN A 56 -4.71 -18.05 -12.76
N ILE A 57 -3.65 -17.32 -13.09
CA ILE A 57 -3.58 -16.37 -14.20
C ILE A 57 -2.77 -16.99 -15.35
N SER A 58 -3.27 -16.85 -16.59
CA SER A 58 -2.61 -17.39 -17.77
C SER A 58 -1.19 -16.83 -17.93
N LYS A 59 -0.28 -17.63 -18.49
CA LYS A 59 1.12 -17.21 -18.72
C LYS A 59 1.19 -15.93 -19.57
N ASP A 60 0.37 -15.85 -20.61
CA ASP A 60 0.27 -14.66 -21.48
C ASP A 60 -0.10 -13.39 -20.70
N LEU A 61 -1.12 -13.48 -19.83
CA LEU A 61 -1.56 -12.35 -19.04
C LEU A 61 -0.52 -11.96 -17.98
N ARG A 62 0.15 -12.93 -17.36
CA ARG A 62 1.27 -12.66 -16.43
C ARG A 62 2.41 -11.92 -17.12
N ALA A 63 2.84 -12.36 -18.31
CA ALA A 63 3.89 -11.68 -19.07
C ALA A 63 3.51 -10.23 -19.39
N ARG A 64 2.30 -10.00 -19.89
CA ARG A 64 1.79 -8.65 -20.18
C ARG A 64 1.69 -7.76 -18.94
N LEU A 65 1.27 -8.32 -17.80
CA LEU A 65 1.27 -7.60 -16.53
C LEU A 65 2.69 -7.29 -16.06
N GLY A 66 3.65 -8.21 -16.24
CA GLY A 66 5.06 -7.97 -15.91
C GLY A 66 5.68 -6.81 -16.69
N GLU A 67 5.23 -6.58 -17.92
CA GLU A 67 5.65 -5.43 -18.75
C GLU A 67 4.95 -4.12 -18.34
N LYS A 68 3.63 -4.16 -18.09
CA LYS A 68 2.79 -2.95 -17.96
C LYS A 68 2.47 -2.53 -16.52
N ALA A 69 2.63 -3.44 -15.57
CA ALA A 69 2.19 -3.26 -14.20
C ALA A 69 3.24 -3.70 -13.18
N GLU A 70 3.11 -3.19 -11.96
CA GLU A 70 3.93 -3.55 -10.82
C GLU A 70 3.08 -3.65 -9.55
N ILE A 71 3.64 -4.23 -8.50
CA ILE A 71 3.03 -4.26 -7.17
C ILE A 71 4.08 -3.68 -6.23
N ARG A 72 3.93 -2.39 -5.93
CA ARG A 72 4.94 -1.63 -5.19
C ARG A 72 4.31 -0.91 -4.02
N ALA A 73 4.63 -1.38 -2.81
CA ALA A 73 4.26 -0.70 -1.58
C ALA A 73 5.36 0.28 -1.14
N PRO A 74 5.06 1.25 -0.25
CA PRO A 74 6.07 2.15 0.30
C PRO A 74 7.23 1.41 0.96
N GLN A 75 8.45 1.95 0.81
CA GLN A 75 9.66 1.32 1.36
C GLN A 75 9.75 1.57 2.87
N VAL A 76 10.02 0.52 3.65
CA VAL A 76 10.31 0.67 5.09
C VAL A 76 11.70 1.27 5.28
N MET A 77 11.78 2.47 5.86
CA MET A 77 13.04 3.08 6.31
C MET A 77 13.44 2.64 7.71
N LEU A 78 12.45 2.57 8.61
CA LEU A 78 12.64 2.15 9.99
C LEU A 78 11.50 1.25 10.40
N ASP A 79 11.85 0.24 11.17
CA ASP A 79 10.94 -0.70 11.80
C ASP A 79 11.37 -0.83 13.26
N ARG A 80 10.50 -0.41 14.19
CA ARG A 80 10.79 -0.38 15.61
C ARG A 80 9.69 -1.09 16.38
N GLU A 81 10.06 -2.11 17.11
CA GLU A 81 9.19 -2.81 18.04
C GLU A 81 9.49 -2.36 19.47
N SER A 82 8.43 -2.04 20.21
CA SER A 82 8.44 -1.68 21.62
C SER A 82 8.26 -2.91 22.50
N ALA A 83 8.61 -2.81 23.79
CA ALA A 83 8.52 -3.92 24.74
C ALA A 83 7.07 -4.39 25.01
N ASP A 84 6.09 -3.54 24.75
CA ASP A 84 4.65 -3.85 24.84
C ASP A 84 4.08 -4.50 23.55
N GLY A 85 4.94 -4.75 22.56
CA GLY A 85 4.56 -5.29 21.25
C GLY A 85 4.06 -4.25 20.25
N THR A 86 3.94 -2.97 20.65
CA THR A 86 3.65 -1.89 19.71
C THR A 86 4.76 -1.82 18.67
N ARG A 87 4.39 -1.81 17.39
CA ARG A 87 5.36 -1.77 16.29
C ARG A 87 5.10 -0.57 15.40
N LYS A 88 6.14 0.21 15.13
CA LYS A 88 6.09 1.45 14.37
C LYS A 88 6.96 1.33 13.13
N TRP A 89 6.37 1.65 11.98
CA TRP A 89 7.07 1.78 10.71
C TRP A 89 7.19 3.24 10.29
N LEU A 90 8.35 3.60 9.75
CA LEU A 90 8.55 4.81 8.98
C LEU A 90 8.69 4.40 7.51
N PHE A 91 7.80 4.88 6.67
CA PHE A 91 7.80 4.61 5.23
C PHE A 91 8.41 5.77 4.46
N ARG A 92 9.28 5.47 3.48
CA ARG A 92 9.72 6.42 2.45
C ARG A 92 8.74 6.40 1.28
N LEU A 93 8.38 7.58 0.81
CA LEU A 93 7.60 7.80 -0.39
C LEU A 93 8.52 8.19 -1.57
N ASP A 94 8.01 8.06 -2.79
CA ASP A 94 8.80 8.27 -4.03
C ASP A 94 9.36 9.70 -4.15
N ASP A 95 8.69 10.68 -3.53
CA ASP A 95 9.07 12.09 -3.48
C ASP A 95 10.05 12.42 -2.34
N GLY A 96 10.55 11.42 -1.63
CA GLY A 96 11.50 11.57 -0.53
C GLY A 96 10.87 11.94 0.81
N ASN A 97 9.57 12.20 0.84
CA ASN A 97 8.81 12.37 2.08
C ASN A 97 8.70 11.05 2.85
N ALA A 98 8.30 11.16 4.12
CA ALA A 98 8.08 10.00 4.98
C ALA A 98 6.76 10.08 5.74
N ILE A 99 6.17 8.92 5.99
CA ILE A 99 4.95 8.77 6.80
C ILE A 99 5.09 7.65 7.81
N GLU A 100 4.26 7.69 8.84
CA GLU A 100 4.27 6.71 9.93
C GLU A 100 3.06 5.78 9.88
N THR A 101 3.27 4.55 10.32
CA THR A 101 2.20 3.58 10.57
C THR A 101 2.51 2.86 11.86
N VAL A 102 1.49 2.65 12.69
CA VAL A 102 1.66 2.02 14.01
C VAL A 102 0.70 0.84 14.12
N PHE A 103 1.23 -0.31 14.52
CA PHE A 103 0.47 -1.46 14.95
C PHE A 103 0.47 -1.54 16.48
N ILE A 104 -0.72 -1.71 17.06
CA ILE A 104 -0.95 -1.78 18.49
C ILE A 104 -1.65 -3.13 18.78
N PRO A 105 -0.96 -4.11 19.39
CA PRO A 105 -1.58 -5.34 19.85
C PRO A 105 -2.32 -5.11 21.18
N GLU A 106 -3.51 -5.68 21.32
CA GLU A 106 -4.29 -5.65 22.56
C GLU A 106 -5.11 -6.94 22.69
N GLY A 107 -4.64 -7.88 23.53
CA GLY A 107 -5.31 -9.17 23.71
C GLY A 107 -5.39 -9.96 22.40
N ASP A 108 -6.61 -10.23 21.95
CA ASP A 108 -6.91 -10.91 20.67
C ASP A 108 -7.12 -9.93 19.49
N ARG A 109 -6.95 -8.62 19.72
CA ARG A 109 -7.10 -7.58 18.71
C ARG A 109 -5.76 -6.99 18.31
N GLY A 110 -5.66 -6.61 17.03
CA GLY A 110 -4.54 -5.84 16.52
C GLY A 110 -5.07 -4.66 15.72
N THR A 111 -4.72 -3.44 16.15
CA THR A 111 -5.16 -2.20 15.51
C THR A 111 -4.02 -1.61 14.72
N LEU A 112 -4.27 -1.33 13.43
CA LEU A 112 -3.32 -0.62 12.58
C LEU A 112 -3.78 0.84 12.38
N CYS A 113 -2.92 1.76 12.76
CA CYS A 113 -3.07 3.19 12.55
C CYS A 113 -2.40 3.59 11.23
N VAL A 114 -3.20 4.09 10.28
CA VAL A 114 -2.80 4.41 8.90
C VAL A 114 -2.83 5.92 8.68
N SER A 115 -1.80 6.44 8.00
CA SER A 115 -1.69 7.83 7.56
C SER A 115 -2.46 8.04 6.25
N SER A 116 -3.04 9.22 6.07
CA SER A 116 -3.79 9.65 4.88
C SER A 116 -3.09 10.75 4.08
N GLN A 117 -2.17 11.50 4.68
CA GLN A 117 -1.45 12.61 4.05
C GLN A 117 0.02 12.64 4.50
N VAL A 118 0.85 13.36 3.75
CA VAL A 118 2.16 13.80 4.21
C VAL A 118 1.98 15.14 4.92
N GLY A 119 2.17 15.12 6.24
CA GLY A 119 1.85 16.27 7.08
C GLY A 119 0.33 16.45 7.25
N CYS A 120 -0.10 17.61 7.74
CA CYS A 120 -1.53 17.92 7.89
C CYS A 120 -1.75 19.43 7.80
N ALA A 121 -2.81 19.85 7.09
CA ALA A 121 -3.15 21.26 6.93
C ALA A 121 -3.91 21.82 8.13
N LEU A 122 -4.40 20.94 9.01
CA LEU A 122 -5.09 21.34 10.22
C LEU A 122 -4.06 21.74 11.28
N ASP A 123 -4.13 23.00 11.70
CA ASP A 123 -3.19 23.61 12.66
C ASP A 123 -3.54 23.26 14.12
N CYS A 124 -3.75 21.97 14.39
CA CYS A 124 -4.02 21.48 15.74
C CYS A 124 -2.76 21.66 16.61
N THR A 125 -2.79 22.60 17.55
CA THR A 125 -1.62 23.05 18.34
C THR A 125 -0.92 21.95 19.16
N PHE A 126 -1.65 20.89 19.50
CA PHE A 126 -1.14 19.73 20.23
C PHE A 126 -0.54 18.63 19.32
N CYS A 127 -0.72 18.72 18.00
CA CYS A 127 -0.35 17.68 17.05
C CYS A 127 1.04 17.94 16.45
N SER A 128 1.93 16.96 16.57
CA SER A 128 3.28 17.03 15.97
C SER A 128 3.21 17.15 14.43
N THR A 129 2.28 16.44 13.80
CA THR A 129 2.08 16.47 12.33
C THR A 129 1.62 17.84 11.84
N ALA A 130 0.80 18.56 12.62
CA ALA A 130 0.36 19.91 12.27
C ALA A 130 1.55 20.89 12.17
N ARG A 131 2.53 20.77 13.07
CA ARG A 131 3.74 21.61 13.07
C ARG A 131 4.64 21.40 11.85
N GLN A 132 4.51 20.26 11.16
CA GLN A 132 5.24 19.98 9.92
C GLN A 132 4.59 20.69 8.71
N GLY A 133 3.36 21.19 8.87
CA GLY A 133 2.54 21.71 7.79
C GLY A 133 1.99 20.59 6.88
N PHE A 134 1.30 21.00 5.83
CA PHE A 134 0.80 20.10 4.80
C PHE A 134 1.75 20.06 3.61
N ASN A 135 1.99 18.87 3.06
CA ASN A 135 2.71 18.72 1.80
C ASN A 135 1.78 18.23 0.68
N ARG A 136 1.22 17.02 0.82
CA ARG A 136 0.32 16.43 -0.18
C ARG A 136 -0.54 15.30 0.39
N ASN A 137 -1.54 14.92 -0.38
CA ASN A 137 -2.31 13.71 -0.17
C ASN A 137 -1.52 12.45 -0.56
N LEU A 138 -1.81 11.34 0.12
CA LEU A 138 -1.30 10.03 -0.26
C LEU A 138 -2.14 9.43 -1.38
N SER A 139 -1.48 8.69 -2.28
CA SER A 139 -2.17 7.86 -3.27
C SER A 139 -2.83 6.65 -2.61
N LEU A 140 -3.72 5.96 -3.34
CA LEU A 140 -4.35 4.75 -2.85
C LEU A 140 -3.31 3.68 -2.52
N ALA A 141 -2.31 3.49 -3.39
CA ALA A 141 -1.20 2.57 -3.18
C ALA A 141 -0.37 2.90 -1.94
N GLU A 142 -0.16 4.18 -1.64
CA GLU A 142 0.56 4.62 -0.44
C GLU A 142 -0.25 4.37 0.84
N MET A 143 -1.57 4.56 0.81
CA MET A 143 -2.45 4.26 1.94
C MET A 143 -2.59 2.76 2.19
N ILE A 144 -3.02 1.99 1.18
CA ILE A 144 -3.22 0.55 1.33
C ILE A 144 -1.90 -0.19 1.50
N GLY A 145 -0.81 0.36 0.96
CA GLY A 145 0.55 -0.16 1.09
C GLY A 145 1.02 -0.23 2.55
N GLN A 146 0.58 0.69 3.42
CA GLN A 146 0.88 0.64 4.86
C GLN A 146 0.34 -0.64 5.49
N LEU A 147 -0.94 -0.96 5.24
CA LEU A 147 -1.56 -2.21 5.68
C LEU A 147 -0.90 -3.43 5.04
N TRP A 148 -0.56 -3.32 3.75
CA TRP A 148 0.02 -4.41 3.00
C TRP A 148 1.39 -4.82 3.56
N VAL A 149 2.26 -3.85 3.85
CA VAL A 149 3.57 -4.11 4.46
C VAL A 149 3.42 -4.59 5.91
N ALA A 150 2.59 -3.92 6.71
CA ALA A 150 2.37 -4.32 8.10
C ALA A 150 1.88 -5.77 8.21
N ARG A 151 0.92 -6.17 7.36
CA ARG A 151 0.43 -7.55 7.32
C ARG A 151 1.51 -8.54 6.90
N ARG A 152 2.31 -8.26 5.87
CA ARG A 152 3.43 -9.15 5.48
C ARG A 152 4.47 -9.30 6.59
N SER A 153 4.73 -8.23 7.33
CA SER A 153 5.70 -8.23 8.43
C SER A 153 5.20 -9.01 9.65
N LEU A 154 3.91 -8.90 9.98
CA LEU A 154 3.30 -9.52 11.16
C LEU A 154 2.81 -10.96 10.91
N GLN A 155 2.46 -11.30 9.67
CA GLN A 155 1.80 -12.57 9.33
C GLN A 155 2.49 -13.25 8.15
N GLN A 156 3.39 -14.19 8.45
CA GLN A 156 4.12 -14.95 7.43
C GLN A 156 3.23 -15.94 6.67
N ASN A 157 2.22 -16.54 7.33
CA ASN A 157 1.27 -17.44 6.69
C ASN A 157 -0.04 -16.70 6.36
N PRO A 158 -0.33 -16.38 5.09
CA PRO A 158 -1.53 -15.65 4.70
C PRO A 158 -2.84 -16.37 5.04
N ARG A 159 -2.79 -17.69 5.30
CA ARG A 159 -3.96 -18.52 5.68
C ARG A 159 -4.17 -18.61 7.19
N ALA A 160 -3.25 -18.10 8.00
CA ALA A 160 -3.41 -18.07 9.46
C ALA A 160 -4.48 -17.03 9.87
N ASN A 161 -4.83 -17.05 11.16
CA ASN A 161 -5.72 -16.04 11.74
C ASN A 161 -5.15 -14.64 11.52
N ARG A 162 -6.05 -13.67 11.30
CA ARG A 162 -5.67 -12.29 11.04
C ARG A 162 -5.08 -11.66 12.29
N VAL A 163 -3.87 -11.12 12.17
CA VAL A 163 -3.21 -10.36 13.24
C VAL A 163 -3.77 -8.94 13.32
N ILE A 164 -3.99 -8.30 12.16
CA ILE A 164 -4.63 -6.98 12.08
C ILE A 164 -6.13 -7.20 11.92
N THR A 165 -6.88 -6.83 12.95
CA THR A 165 -8.34 -6.97 13.01
C THR A 165 -9.07 -5.62 12.88
N ASN A 166 -8.39 -4.52 13.18
CA ASN A 166 -8.92 -3.16 13.10
C ASN A 166 -7.96 -2.25 12.33
N VAL A 167 -8.53 -1.32 11.55
CA VAL A 167 -7.78 -0.25 10.88
C VAL A 167 -8.41 1.08 11.26
N VAL A 168 -7.58 2.02 11.71
CA VAL A 168 -8.00 3.38 12.07
C VAL A 168 -7.22 4.39 11.25
N MET A 169 -7.89 5.43 10.77
CA MET A 169 -7.28 6.53 10.03
C MET A 169 -6.84 7.64 10.99
N MET A 170 -5.95 7.30 11.93
CA MET A 170 -5.47 8.20 12.99
C MET A 170 -3.97 8.48 12.89
N GLY A 171 -3.38 8.21 11.72
CA GLY A 171 -1.97 8.47 11.45
C GLY A 171 -1.71 9.94 11.14
N MET A 172 -0.80 10.19 10.21
CA MET A 172 -0.54 11.53 9.71
C MET A 172 -1.62 11.95 8.70
N GLY A 173 -2.19 13.14 8.87
CA GLY A 173 -3.15 13.75 7.95
C GLY A 173 -4.59 13.80 8.44
N GLU A 174 -5.43 14.55 7.72
CA GLU A 174 -6.89 14.58 7.87
C GLU A 174 -7.53 13.74 6.76
N PRO A 175 -8.07 12.54 7.06
CA PRO A 175 -8.65 11.65 6.06
C PRO A 175 -9.79 12.28 5.24
N LEU A 176 -10.59 13.17 5.84
CA LEU A 176 -11.69 13.83 5.13
C LEU A 176 -11.23 14.87 4.09
N LEU A 177 -9.93 15.18 4.04
CA LEU A 177 -9.30 16.03 3.02
C LEU A 177 -8.57 15.22 1.94
N ASN A 178 -8.73 13.90 1.92
CA ASN A 178 -8.18 13.00 0.90
C ASN A 178 -9.20 11.91 0.50
N PHE A 179 -10.21 12.29 -0.31
CA PHE A 179 -11.35 11.46 -0.73
C PHE A 179 -11.16 10.74 -2.06
#